data_AF-A0A2N0ZMB9-F1
#
_entry.id   AF-A0A2N0ZMB9-F1
#
_cell.length_a   1.000
_cell.length_b   1.000
_cell.length_c   1.000
_cell.angle_alpha   90.00
_cell.angle_beta   90.00
_cell.angle_gamma   90.00
#
_symmetry.space_group_name_H-M   'P 1'
#
loop_
_entity.id
_entity.type
_entity.pdbx_description
1 polymer ?
#
loop_
_entity_poly.entity_id
_entity_poly.type
_entity_poly.pdbx_seq_one_letter_code
_entity_poly.pdbx_strand_id
1 'polypeptide(L)'
;MKLKNGSYYSREDFVRNVTIITLGKYAYNGLPVSFAEVAAYLNISTNALRLRKLDENVMKPLEHAGIKVKLINGKNHFYLDTEEDNVQVIVNE
;
A
#
# COMPACT_ATOMS: atom_id res chain seq x y z
N MET A 1 -14.23 -11.52 11.61
CA MET A 1 -13.10 -12.45 11.86
C MET A 1 -12.02 -11.68 12.63
N LYS A 2 -11.82 -11.93 13.92
CA LYS A 2 -10.75 -11.26 14.70
C LYS A 2 -9.47 -12.08 14.56
N LEU A 3 -8.45 -11.53 13.91
CA LEU A 3 -7.13 -12.15 13.88
C LEU A 3 -6.54 -12.17 15.29
N LYS A 4 -5.97 -13.31 15.70
CA LYS A 4 -5.20 -13.39 16.94
C LYS A 4 -3.98 -12.48 16.82
N ASN A 5 -3.65 -11.76 17.90
CA ASN A 5 -2.41 -10.99 17.99
C ASN A 5 -1.22 -11.89 17.58
N GLY A 6 -0.48 -11.47 16.55
CA GLY A 6 0.65 -12.22 15.99
C GLY A 6 0.36 -13.11 14.78
N SER A 7 -0.91 -13.26 14.37
CA SER A 7 -1.28 -13.94 13.14
C SER A 7 -1.04 -13.02 11.94
N TYR A 8 0.06 -13.22 11.22
CA TYR A 8 0.27 -12.57 9.93
C TYR A 8 -0.86 -12.99 8.98
N TYR A 9 -1.46 -12.03 8.26
CA TYR A 9 -2.26 -12.34 7.09
C TYR A 9 -1.43 -13.23 6.15
N SER A 10 -2.07 -14.19 5.49
CA SER A 10 -1.46 -14.87 4.35
C SER A 10 -1.00 -13.81 3.32
N ARG A 11 -0.05 -14.15 2.44
CA ARG A 11 0.36 -13.21 1.38
C ARG A 11 -0.84 -12.74 0.57
N GLU A 12 -1.73 -13.67 0.25
CA GLU A 12 -2.94 -13.40 -0.52
C GLU A 12 -3.90 -12.46 0.23
N ASP A 13 -4.20 -12.73 1.50
CA ASP A 13 -5.08 -11.86 2.28
C ASP A 13 -4.47 -10.47 2.46
N PHE A 14 -3.16 -10.40 2.65
CA PHE A 14 -2.46 -9.12 2.75
C PHE A 14 -2.62 -8.31 1.47
N VAL A 15 -2.30 -8.91 0.31
CA VAL A 15 -2.45 -8.27 -1.01
C VAL A 15 -3.90 -7.81 -1.19
N ARG A 16 -4.88 -8.70 -0.99
CA ARG A 16 -6.30 -8.41 -1.15
C ARG A 16 -6.73 -7.21 -0.30
N ASN A 17 -6.39 -7.18 0.98
CA ASN A 17 -6.80 -6.11 1.87
C ASN A 17 -6.10 -4.78 1.55
N VAL A 18 -4.79 -4.79 1.26
CA VAL A 18 -4.07 -3.56 0.87
C VAL A 18 -4.63 -2.99 -0.43
N THR A 19 -4.97 -3.85 -1.40
CA THR A 19 -5.62 -3.43 -2.64
C THR A 19 -6.96 -2.75 -2.38
N ILE A 20 -7.83 -3.37 -1.58
CA ILE A 20 -9.14 -2.80 -1.24
C ILE A 20 -9.00 -1.45 -0.54
N ILE A 21 -8.10 -1.34 0.46
CA ILE A 21 -7.89 -0.10 1.21
C ILE A 21 -7.37 1.01 0.30
N THR A 22 -6.37 0.70 -0.53
CA THR A 22 -5.71 1.70 -1.39
C THR A 22 -6.66 2.19 -2.48
N LEU A 23 -7.33 1.28 -3.19
CA LEU A 23 -8.30 1.63 -4.22
C LEU A 23 -9.50 2.37 -3.63
N GLY A 24 -10.00 1.92 -2.47
CA GLY A 24 -11.12 2.58 -1.78
C GLY A 24 -10.79 4.00 -1.35
N LYS A 25 -9.60 4.24 -0.77
CA LYS A 25 -9.16 5.60 -0.40
C LYS A 25 -9.00 6.47 -1.64
N TYR A 26 -8.34 5.96 -2.67
CA TYR A 26 -8.15 6.69 -3.91
C TYR A 26 -9.49 7.05 -4.58
N ALA A 27 -10.44 6.12 -4.66
CA ALA A 27 -11.77 6.41 -5.20
C ALA A 27 -12.54 7.44 -4.37
N TYR A 28 -12.31 7.50 -3.06
CA TYR A 28 -12.98 8.45 -2.16
C TYR A 28 -12.43 9.88 -2.28
N ASN A 29 -11.10 10.05 -2.36
CA ASN A 29 -10.50 11.38 -2.33
C ASN A 29 -9.17 11.55 -3.09
N GLY A 30 -8.76 10.57 -3.89
CA GLY A 30 -7.54 10.61 -4.70
C GLY A 30 -6.24 10.54 -3.89
N LEU A 31 -6.29 10.32 -2.57
CA LEU A 31 -5.10 10.38 -1.72
C LEU A 31 -4.44 9.01 -1.53
N PRO A 32 -3.10 8.99 -1.38
CA PRO A 32 -2.38 7.79 -0.99
C PRO A 32 -2.70 7.38 0.46
N VAL A 33 -2.47 6.11 0.80
CA VAL A 33 -2.73 5.56 2.14
C VAL A 33 -1.41 5.34 2.86
N SER A 34 -1.25 5.95 4.03
CA SER A 34 -0.04 5.75 4.84
C SER A 34 0.03 4.33 5.40
N PHE A 35 1.26 3.84 5.64
CA PHE A 35 1.47 2.58 6.36
C PHE A 35 0.79 2.60 7.75
N ALA A 36 0.70 3.75 8.41
CA ALA A 36 0.02 3.87 9.70
C ALA A 36 -1.48 3.61 9.59
N GLU A 37 -2.14 4.16 8.56
CA GLU A 37 -3.56 3.89 8.29
C GLU A 37 -3.80 2.41 7.97
N VAL A 38 -3.01 1.83 7.05
CA VAL A 38 -3.13 0.39 6.72
C VAL A 38 -2.90 -0.48 7.96
N ALA A 39 -1.88 -0.17 8.76
CA ALA A 39 -1.59 -0.88 10.00
C ALA A 39 -2.76 -0.84 10.99
N ALA A 40 -3.40 0.32 11.13
CA ALA A 40 -4.60 0.48 11.96
C ALA A 40 -5.79 -0.34 11.43
N TYR A 41 -6.06 -0.29 10.12
CA TYR A 41 -7.13 -1.07 9.48
C TYR A 41 -6.94 -2.58 9.65
N LEU A 42 -5.70 -3.05 9.47
CA LEU A 42 -5.37 -4.46 9.52
C LEU A 42 -5.07 -4.98 10.93
N ASN A 43 -5.01 -4.09 11.92
CA ASN A 43 -4.58 -4.37 13.29
C ASN A 43 -3.20 -5.07 13.36
N ILE A 44 -2.21 -4.50 12.67
CA ILE A 44 -0.82 -4.98 12.62
C ILE A 44 0.16 -3.84 12.90
N SER A 45 1.44 -4.14 13.07
CA SER A 45 2.47 -3.11 13.23
C SER A 45 2.92 -2.53 11.89
N THR A 46 3.38 -1.28 11.90
CA THR A 46 4.04 -0.68 10.70
C THR A 46 5.33 -1.41 10.32
N ASN A 47 5.99 -2.09 11.27
CA ASN A 47 7.13 -2.96 10.99
C ASN A 47 6.74 -4.19 10.17
N ALA A 48 5.57 -4.79 10.44
CA ALA A 48 5.06 -5.89 9.61
C ALA A 48 4.85 -5.45 8.15
N LEU A 49 4.36 -4.22 7.93
CA LEU A 49 4.25 -3.65 6.59
C LEU A 49 5.61 -3.42 5.94
N ARG A 50 6.62 -2.95 6.69
CA ARG A 50 7.99 -2.80 6.18
C ARG A 50 8.59 -4.13 5.75
N LEU A 51 8.34 -5.21 6.49
CA LEU A 51 8.78 -6.56 6.10
C LEU A 51 8.06 -7.03 4.84
N ARG A 52 6.74 -6.79 4.73
CA ARG A 52 5.95 -7.14 3.53
C ARG A 52 6.39 -6.37 2.28
N LYS A 53 6.83 -5.12 2.43
CA LYS A 53 7.42 -4.32 1.34
C LYS A 53 8.66 -4.99 0.74
N LEU A 54 9.38 -5.81 1.50
CA LEU A 54 10.56 -6.55 1.04
C LEU A 54 10.21 -7.93 0.44
N ASP A 55 8.95 -8.36 0.52
CA ASP A 55 8.50 -9.65 -0.01
C ASP A 55 8.00 -9.47 -1.45
N GLU A 56 8.82 -9.87 -2.43
CA GLU A 56 8.46 -9.76 -3.85
C GLU A 56 7.15 -10.49 -4.20
N ASN A 57 6.84 -11.60 -3.53
CA ASN A 57 5.61 -12.35 -3.78
C ASN A 57 4.36 -11.60 -3.31
N VAL A 58 4.54 -10.54 -2.53
CA VAL A 58 3.48 -9.61 -2.10
C VAL A 58 3.48 -8.37 -2.98
N MET A 59 4.66 -7.81 -3.29
CA MET A 59 4.75 -6.57 -4.04
C MET A 59 4.39 -6.71 -5.52
N LYS A 60 4.77 -7.81 -6.19
CA LYS A 60 4.42 -8.03 -7.61
C LYS A 60 2.91 -8.02 -7.87
N PRO A 61 2.08 -8.74 -7.08
CA PRO A 61 0.62 -8.63 -7.22
C PRO A 61 0.06 -7.22 -6.99
N LEU A 62 0.65 -6.45 -6.05
CA LEU A 62 0.23 -5.07 -5.81
C LEU A 62 0.58 -4.17 -7.00
N GLU A 63 1.78 -4.32 -7.56
CA GLU A 63 2.22 -3.59 -8.74
C GLU A 63 1.36 -3.90 -9.98
N HIS A 64 0.97 -5.15 -10.18
CA HIS A 64 0.00 -5.53 -11.22
C HIS A 64 -1.38 -4.87 -11.03
N ALA A 65 -1.74 -4.54 -9.79
CA ALA A 65 -2.94 -3.77 -9.47
C ALA A 65 -2.71 -2.25 -9.54
N GLY A 66 -1.56 -1.80 -10.04
CA GLY A 66 -1.16 -0.39 -10.11
C GLY A 66 -0.76 0.21 -8.76
N ILE A 67 -0.56 -0.59 -7.71
CA ILE A 67 -0.27 -0.10 -6.36
C ILE A 67 1.24 -0.17 -6.10
N LYS A 68 1.83 0.99 -5.81
CA LYS A 68 3.26 1.13 -5.49
C LYS A 68 3.44 1.77 -4.11
N VAL A 69 4.69 1.82 -3.65
CA VAL A 69 5.04 2.46 -2.37
C VAL A 69 5.95 3.65 -2.61
N LYS A 70 5.55 4.84 -2.14
CA LYS A 70 6.38 6.05 -2.14
C LYS A 70 6.60 6.60 -0.73
N LEU A 71 7.67 7.37 -0.56
CA LEU A 71 7.93 8.12 0.66
C LEU A 71 7.31 9.51 0.53
N ILE A 72 6.45 9.87 1.48
CA ILE A 72 5.84 11.21 1.58
C ILE A 72 6.07 11.69 2.99
N ASN A 73 6.73 12.84 3.16
CA ASN A 73 7.08 13.42 4.47
C ASN A 73 7.77 12.40 5.41
N GLY A 74 8.71 11.62 4.86
CA GLY A 74 9.47 10.60 5.61
C GLY A 74 8.68 9.34 5.97
N LYS A 75 7.45 9.16 5.48
CA LYS A 75 6.59 8.00 5.79
C LYS A 75 6.25 7.23 4.51
N ASN A 76 6.25 5.89 4.60
CA ASN A 76 5.82 5.04 3.49
C ASN A 76 4.30 5.15 3.30
N HIS A 77 3.88 5.28 2.04
CA HIS A 77 2.49 5.27 1.64
C HIS A 77 2.30 4.32 0.46
N PHE A 78 1.21 3.57 0.47
CA PHE A 78 0.69 2.93 -0.73
C PHE A 78 -0.02 3.99 -1.58
N TYR A 79 0.26 4.02 -2.87
CA TYR A 79 -0.38 4.93 -3.81
C TYR A 79 -0.74 4.19 -5.09
N LEU A 80 -1.79 4.68 -5.77
CA LEU A 80 -2.16 4.20 -7.08
C LEU A 80 -1.30 4.94 -8.11
N ASP A 81 -0.56 4.18 -8.91
CA ASP A 81 0.28 4.68 -9.98
C ASP A 81 -0.59 4.93 -11.21
N THR A 82 -1.13 6.15 -11.30
CA THR A 82 -1.94 6.61 -12.43
C THR A 82 -1.06 7.35 -13.43
N GLU A 83 -1.43 7.32 -14.72
CA GLU A 83 -0.66 7.96 -15.80
C GLU A 83 -0.33 9.44 -15.55
N GLU A 84 -1.17 10.15 -14.78
CA GLU A 84 -0.95 11.55 -14.36
C GLU A 84 0.33 11.77 -13.53
N ASP A 85 0.78 10.80 -12.74
CA ASP A 85 2.01 10.90 -11.93
C ASP A 85 3.28 10.84 -12.83
N ASN A 86 3.18 10.34 -14.07
CA ASN A 86 4.31 10.25 -15.02
C ASN A 86 4.53 11.52 -15.85
N VAL A 87 3.58 12.46 -15.88
CA VAL A 87 3.68 13.69 -16.68
C VAL A 87 4.56 14.74 -16.01
N GLN A 88 4.67 14.74 -14.67
CA GLN A 88 5.49 15.72 -13.94
C GLN A 88 7.01 15.56 -14.12
N VAL A 89 7.48 14.42 -14.66
CA VAL A 89 8.91 14.18 -14.90
C VAL A 89 9.39 14.81 -16.22
N ILE A 90 8.50 15.08 -17.17
CA ILE A 90 8.87 15.48 -18.54
C ILE A 90 8.92 17.01 -18.73
N VAL A 91 8.41 17.80 -17.76
CA VAL A 91 8.31 19.27 -17.90
C VAL A 91 9.47 20.04 -17.25
N ASN A 92 10.48 19.34 -16.72
CA ASN A 92 11.64 19.94 -16.04
C ASN A 92 12.98 19.62 -16.73
N GLU A 93 13.00 19.57 -18.07
CA GLU A 93 14.23 19.58 -18.87
C GLU A 93 14.30 20.82 -19.77
#